data_AF-A0A0G0H9M2-F1
#
_entry.id   AF-A0A0G0H9M2-F1
#
_cell.length_a   1.000
_cell.length_b   1.000
_cell.length_c   1.000
_cell.angle_alpha   90.00
_cell.angle_beta   90.00
_cell.angle_gamma   90.00
#
_symmetry.space_group_name_H-M   'P 1'
#
loop_
_entity.id
_entity.type
_entity.pdbx_description
1 polymer ?
#
loop_
_entity_poly.entity_id
_entity_poly.type
_entity_poly.pdbx_seq_one_letter_code
_entity_poly.pdbx_strand_id
1 'polypeptide(L)'
;MGFDCELKEIFSVRYNVKFSDGLSENEISHVFIGSFDDDPVMNPEEADDWQWITMEDLKKDIENNRGKYTLWFLEILPKMINYLKENPIKLSK
;
A
#
# COMPACT_ATOMS: atom_id res chain seq x y z
N MET A 1 -12.34 6.93 0.65
CA MET A 1 -12.33 5.97 -0.47
C MET A 1 -13.67 5.25 -0.68
N GLY A 2 -14.60 5.24 0.30
CA GLY A 2 -16.01 4.93 0.01
C GLY A 2 -16.30 3.50 -0.48
N PHE A 3 -15.48 2.53 -0.09
CA PHE A 3 -15.67 1.11 -0.38
C PHE A 3 -15.77 0.29 0.92
N ASP A 4 -16.29 -0.93 0.81
CA ASP A 4 -16.32 -1.92 1.88
C ASP A 4 -15.89 -3.29 1.34
N CYS A 5 -15.07 -4.03 2.09
CA CYS A 5 -14.61 -5.37 1.71
C CYS A 5 -14.12 -6.18 2.91
N GLU A 6 -14.09 -7.50 2.75
CA GLU A 6 -13.46 -8.39 3.73
C GLU A 6 -11.94 -8.17 3.74
N LEU A 7 -11.39 -7.94 4.93
CA LEU A 7 -9.96 -7.72 5.13
C LEU A 7 -9.32 -8.92 5.83
N LYS A 8 -8.18 -9.34 5.31
CA LYS A 8 -7.30 -10.32 5.94
C LYS A 8 -6.01 -9.65 6.38
N GLU A 9 -5.67 -9.75 7.65
CA GLU A 9 -4.33 -9.36 8.13
C GLU A 9 -3.28 -10.32 7.56
N ILE A 10 -2.19 -9.76 7.04
CA ILE A 10 -1.09 -10.55 6.49
C ILE A 10 0.14 -10.52 7.39
N PHE A 11 0.58 -9.34 7.82
CA PHE A 11 1.69 -9.19 8.77
C PHE A 11 1.69 -7.79 9.39
N SER A 12 2.48 -7.62 10.45
CA SER A 12 2.82 -6.32 11.01
C SER A 12 4.31 -6.03 10.80
N VAL A 13 4.66 -4.77 10.60
CA VAL A 13 6.05 -4.35 10.38
C VAL A 13 6.34 -3.08 11.16
N ARG A 14 7.53 -3.03 11.77
CA ARG A 14 8.07 -1.80 12.34
C ARG A 14 9.00 -1.12 11.34
N TYR A 15 8.84 0.18 11.13
CA TYR A 15 9.74 0.99 10.32
C TYR A 15 10.06 2.33 11.00
N ASN A 16 11.17 2.93 10.59
CA ASN A 16 11.58 4.26 11.02
C ASN A 16 12.13 5.01 9.82
N VAL A 17 11.46 6.07 9.39
CA VAL A 17 11.84 6.88 8.23
C VAL A 17 11.91 8.35 8.61
N LYS A 18 12.81 9.08 7.97
CA LYS A 18 13.01 10.52 8.19
C LYS A 18 12.73 11.28 6.90
N PHE A 19 11.98 12.36 7.03
CA PHE A 19 11.68 13.28 5.95
C PHE A 19 12.78 14.36 5.85
N SER A 20 12.88 14.99 4.68
CA SER A 20 13.87 16.03 4.41
C SER A 20 13.64 17.32 5.20
N ASP A 21 12.42 17.55 5.66
CA ASP A 21 12.01 18.72 6.46
C ASP A 21 12.27 18.55 7.97
N GLY A 22 12.84 17.42 8.38
CA GLY A 22 13.15 17.12 9.78
C GLY A 22 12.05 16.35 10.52
N LEU A 23 10.91 16.06 9.87
CA LEU A 23 9.91 15.14 10.42
C LEU A 23 10.38 13.68 10.33
N SER A 24 9.74 12.80 11.08
CA SER A 24 9.99 11.36 11.01
C SER A 24 8.76 10.54 11.38
N GLU A 25 8.64 9.36 10.79
CA GLU A 25 7.70 8.31 11.20
C GLU A 25 8.48 7.19 11.89
N ASN A 26 7.96 6.72 13.03
CA ASN A 26 8.52 5.60 13.81
C ASN A 26 7.37 4.73 14.31
N GLU A 27 6.94 3.80 13.47
CA GLU A 27 5.63 3.17 13.60
C GLU A 27 5.71 1.65 13.56
N ILE A 28 4.67 1.03 14.11
CA ILE A 28 4.31 -0.36 13.86
C ILE A 28 3.04 -0.32 13.02
N SER A 29 3.12 -0.77 11.77
CA SER A 29 1.98 -0.81 10.86
C SER A 29 1.53 -2.25 10.63
N HIS A 30 0.22 -2.44 10.77
CA HIS A 30 -0.47 -3.69 10.43
C HIS A 30 -0.91 -3.61 8.98
N VAL A 31 -0.52 -4.62 8.20
CA VAL A 31 -0.82 -4.69 6.77
C VAL A 31 -1.97 -5.67 6.56
N PHE A 32 -3.01 -5.17 5.90
CA PHE A 32 -4.20 -5.94 5.54
C PHE A 32 -4.33 -5.99 4.01
N ILE A 33 -5.00 -7.02 3.53
CA ILE A 33 -5.34 -7.20 2.12
C ILE A 33 -6.83 -7.54 1.99
N GLY A 34 -7.46 -7.01 0.96
CA GLY A 34 -8.83 -7.30 0.56
C GLY A 34 -8.99 -7.19 -0.95
N SER A 35 -10.14 -7.61 -1.46
CA SER A 35 -10.55 -7.48 -2.86
C SER A 35 -11.77 -6.56 -2.95
N PHE A 36 -11.78 -5.71 -3.98
CA PHE A 36 -12.89 -4.82 -4.30
C PHE A 36 -12.94 -4.66 -5.81
N ASP A 37 -14.11 -4.86 -6.40
CA ASP A 37 -14.28 -4.97 -7.86
C ASP A 37 -14.93 -3.73 -8.50
N ASP A 38 -15.35 -2.75 -7.68
CA ASP A 38 -15.94 -1.49 -8.14
C ASP A 38 -14.94 -0.33 -7.98
N ASP A 39 -15.32 0.85 -8.46
CA ASP A 39 -14.52 2.07 -8.30
C ASP A 39 -14.78 2.73 -6.94
N PRO A 40 -13.72 3.19 -6.23
CA PRO A 40 -13.87 3.83 -4.93
C PRO A 40 -14.57 5.20 -5.06
N VAL A 41 -15.50 5.49 -4.13
CA VAL A 41 -16.07 6.83 -3.97
C VAL A 41 -15.14 7.67 -3.09
N MET A 42 -14.29 8.45 -3.74
CA MET A 42 -13.25 9.26 -3.08
C MET A 42 -13.84 10.43 -2.27
N ASN A 43 -13.22 10.75 -1.14
CA ASN A 43 -13.46 12.00 -0.42
C ASN A 43 -12.35 12.99 -0.83
N PRO A 44 -12.64 14.07 -1.57
CA PRO A 44 -11.64 15.04 -2.01
C PRO A 44 -10.92 15.79 -0.89
N GLU A 45 -11.44 15.78 0.34
CA GLU A 45 -10.74 16.36 1.50
C GLU A 45 -9.57 15.49 1.98
N GLU A 46 -9.54 14.21 1.62
CA GLU A 46 -8.58 13.21 2.11
C GLU A 46 -7.69 12.62 1.00
N ALA A 47 -8.17 12.59 -0.23
CA ALA A 47 -7.43 12.04 -1.37
C ALA A 47 -7.71 12.85 -2.65
N ASP A 48 -6.63 13.16 -3.37
CA ASP A 48 -6.69 13.95 -4.61
C ASP A 48 -7.04 13.10 -5.85
N ASP A 49 -6.62 11.83 -5.88
CA ASP A 49 -6.85 10.91 -7.01
C ASP A 49 -6.66 9.44 -6.60
N TRP A 50 -7.08 8.50 -7.46
CA TRP A 50 -6.86 7.06 -7.30
C TRP A 50 -6.61 6.35 -8.64
N GLN A 51 -5.93 5.20 -8.60
CA GLN A 51 -5.72 4.39 -9.79
C GLN A 51 -5.69 2.89 -9.44
N TRP A 52 -6.36 2.08 -10.26
CA TRP A 52 -6.10 0.64 -10.33
C TRP A 52 -4.84 0.42 -11.17
N ILE A 53 -3.83 -0.24 -10.60
CA ILE A 53 -2.54 -0.47 -11.27
C ILE A 53 -2.08 -1.91 -11.09
N THR A 54 -1.48 -2.49 -12.12
CA THR A 54 -0.91 -3.83 -12.01
C THR A 54 0.37 -3.79 -11.16
N MET A 55 0.71 -4.90 -10.52
CA MET A 55 1.94 -5.00 -9.72
C MET A 55 3.22 -4.83 -10.57
N GLU A 56 3.16 -5.18 -11.86
CA GLU A 56 4.29 -4.98 -12.78
C GLU A 56 4.48 -3.50 -13.10
N ASP A 57 3.39 -2.81 -13.46
CA ASP A 57 3.46 -1.39 -13.82
C ASP A 57 3.79 -0.52 -12.61
N LEU A 58 3.26 -0.86 -11.42
CA LEU A 58 3.59 -0.20 -10.17
C LEU A 58 5.09 -0.25 -9.87
N LYS A 59 5.75 -1.40 -10.09
CA LYS A 59 7.21 -1.51 -9.90
C LYS A 59 7.98 -0.61 -10.84
N LYS A 60 7.61 -0.60 -12.12
CA LYS A 60 8.23 0.28 -13.12
C LYS A 60 8.00 1.75 -12.77
N ASP A 61 6.81 2.12 -12.28
CA ASP A 61 6.52 3.50 -11.90
C ASP A 61 7.30 3.92 -10.65
N ILE A 62 7.46 3.05 -9.65
CA ILE A 62 8.31 3.33 -8.47
C ILE A 62 9.78 3.51 -8.88
N GLU A 63 10.28 2.73 -9.84
CA GLU A 63 11.65 2.87 -10.34
C GLU A 63 11.87 4.20 -11.05
N ASN A 64 10.91 4.62 -11.88
CA ASN A 64 11.02 5.86 -12.67
C ASN A 64 10.63 7.12 -11.88
N ASN A 65 9.69 7.00 -10.95
CA ASN A 65 9.02 8.10 -10.26
C ASN A 65 9.00 7.91 -8.74
N ARG A 66 10.10 7.44 -8.15
CA ARG A 66 10.20 7.10 -6.71
C ARG A 66 9.67 8.18 -5.77
N GLY A 67 9.89 9.45 -6.11
CA GLY A 67 9.45 10.61 -5.31
C GLY A 67 7.93 10.82 -5.27
N LYS A 68 7.15 10.14 -6.11
CA LYS A 68 5.68 10.14 -6.08
C LYS A 68 5.10 9.34 -4.91
N TYR A 69 5.91 8.46 -4.31
CA TYR A 69 5.47 7.50 -3.31
C TYR A 69 5.94 7.90 -1.91
N THR A 70 5.11 7.60 -0.92
CA THR A 70 5.47 7.80 0.49
C THR A 70 6.60 6.84 0.90
N LEU A 71 7.42 7.27 1.86
CA LEU A 71 8.54 6.45 2.34
C LEU A 71 8.06 5.14 2.96
N TRP A 72 6.99 5.17 3.76
CA TRP A 72 6.40 3.96 4.34
C TRP A 72 5.95 2.96 3.26
N PHE A 73 5.38 3.43 2.15
CA PHE A 73 4.93 2.54 1.08
C PHE A 73 6.10 1.82 0.43
N LEU A 74 7.22 2.53 0.21
CA LEU A 74 8.45 1.98 -0.32
C LEU A 74 9.12 0.97 0.63
N GLU A 75 8.93 1.10 1.94
CA GLU A 75 9.41 0.14 2.95
C GLU A 75 8.53 -1.12 3.05
N ILE A 76 7.20 -0.95 2.94
CA ILE A 76 6.23 -2.03 3.14
C ILE A 76 6.05 -2.89 1.88
N LEU A 77 5.99 -2.28 0.69
CA LEU A 77 5.64 -2.97 -0.55
C LEU A 77 6.55 -4.19 -0.86
N PRO A 78 7.89 -4.12 -0.74
CA PRO A 78 8.75 -5.28 -0.97
C PRO A 78 8.48 -6.43 0.01
N LYS A 79 8.19 -6.11 1.28
CA LYS A 79 7.86 -7.11 2.31
C LYS A 79 6.54 -7.78 1.99
N MET A 80 5.53 -7.01 1.57
CA MET A 80 4.24 -7.53 1.12
C MET A 80 4.41 -8.47 -0.09
N ILE A 81 5.18 -8.06 -1.10
CA ILE A 81 5.43 -8.89 -2.29
C ILE A 81 6.07 -10.23 -1.90
N ASN A 82 7.07 -10.21 -1.00
CA ASN A 82 7.71 -11.44 -0.53
C ASN A 82 6.75 -12.31 0.28
N TYR A 83 5.97 -11.70 1.18
CA TYR A 83 4.95 -12.41 1.95
C TYR A 83 3.96 -13.14 1.04
N LEU A 84 3.43 -12.47 0.01
CA LEU A 84 2.44 -13.05 -0.91
C LEU A 84 3.02 -14.15 -1.82
N LYS A 85 4.33 -14.11 -2.12
CA LYS A 85 5.02 -15.20 -2.83
C LYS A 85 5.11 -16.46 -1.98
N GLU A 86 5.41 -16.31 -0.69
CA GLU A 86 5.55 -17.41 0.26
C GLU A 86 4.20 -17.92 0.77
N ASN A 87 3.21 -17.03 0.84
CA ASN A 87 1.87 -17.29 1.37
C ASN A 87 0.81 -16.87 0.34
N PRO A 88 0.58 -17.65 -0.73
CA PRO A 88 -0.45 -17.34 -1.71
C PRO A 88 -1.81 -17.22 -1.04
N ILE A 89 -2.45 -16.06 -1.17
CA ILE A 89 -3.76 -15.79 -0.57
C ILE A 89 -4.84 -16.03 -1.60
N LYS A 90 -5.87 -16.79 -1.22
CA LYS A 90 -7.14 -16.80 -1.93
C LYS A 90 -8.02 -15.72 -1.29
N LEU A 91 -8.29 -14.67 -2.03
CA LEU A 91 -9.29 -13.68 -1.64
C LEU A 91 -10.67 -14.25 -2.02
N SER A 92 -11.64 -14.07 -1.13
CA SER A 92 -13.06 -14.33 -1.40
C SER A 92 -13.52 -13.40 -2.54
N LYS A 93 -14.35 -13.94 -3.43
CA LYS A 93 -15.16 -13.14 -4.36
C LYS A 93 -16.45 -12.75 -3.67
#